data_AF-A0A923PI01-F1
#
_entry.id   AF-A0A923PI01-F1
#
_cell.length_a   1.000
_cell.length_b   1.000
_cell.length_c   1.000
_cell.angle_alpha   90.00
_cell.angle_beta   90.00
_cell.angle_gamma   90.00
#
_symmetry.space_group_name_H-M   'P 1'
#
loop_
_entity.id
_entity.type
_entity.pdbx_description
1 polymer ?
#
loop_
_entity_poly.entity_id
_entity_poly.type
_entity_poly.pdbx_seq_one_letter_code
_entity_poly.pdbx_strand_id
1 'polypeptide(L)'
;MNYRIFSLLAGLLFSVPAFAQVEFGLKAGLATESLQEERFDLSRAGREDLALAISDADYGFQFGALLRIPFSERFGLQTELTFNSAKTDFSFDDPDSDGTQVFRERYNDLNVPLMASWKLAFLRLNAGPVGHFFVSSTSDLMDADGLERTWDSFNLGYTLGGSIDIGKITLDLRYDGNFSKYGEDFSVAGETFRVDQAPKRWIGTLAYRF
;
A
#
# COMPACT_ATOMS: atom_id res chain seq x y z
N MET A 1 16.81 50.74 -25.87
CA MET A 1 15.80 49.83 -26.47
C MET A 1 15.81 48.45 -25.79
N ASN A 2 16.13 48.35 -24.48
CA ASN A 2 16.49 47.06 -23.86
C ASN A 2 15.58 46.63 -22.70
N TYR A 3 14.72 47.51 -22.18
CA TYR A 3 13.82 47.17 -21.06
C TYR A 3 12.57 46.40 -21.51
N ARG A 4 12.19 46.50 -22.79
CA ARG A 4 11.00 45.82 -23.34
C ARG A 4 11.18 44.30 -23.43
N ILE A 5 12.41 43.83 -23.62
CA ILE A 5 12.75 42.39 -23.69
C ILE A 5 12.74 41.75 -22.30
N PHE A 6 13.22 42.47 -21.28
CA PHE A 6 13.20 42.00 -19.89
C PHE A 6 11.76 41.86 -19.36
N SER A 7 10.87 42.77 -19.73
CA SER A 7 9.44 42.68 -19.39
C SER A 7 8.73 41.51 -20.11
N LEU A 8 9.12 41.20 -21.35
CA LEU A 8 8.60 40.04 -22.10
C LEU A 8 9.08 38.71 -21.52
N LEU A 9 10.33 38.64 -21.03
CA LEU A 9 10.89 37.45 -20.40
C LEU A 9 10.29 37.19 -18.99
N ALA A 10 9.99 38.25 -18.24
CA ALA A 10 9.33 38.16 -16.94
C ALA A 10 7.85 37.74 -17.06
N GLY A 11 7.16 38.14 -18.14
CA GLY A 11 5.78 37.71 -18.41
C GLY A 11 5.65 36.22 -18.76
N LEU A 12 6.70 35.61 -19.33
CA LEU A 12 6.70 34.18 -19.67
C LEU A 12 6.85 33.27 -18.43
N LEU A 13 7.52 33.75 -17.37
CA LEU A 13 7.69 33.02 -16.11
C LEU A 13 6.44 33.02 -15.20
N PHE A 14 5.43 33.84 -15.53
CA PHE A 14 4.14 33.89 -14.83
C PHE A 14 3.00 33.25 -15.61
N SER A 15 3.29 32.58 -16.74
CA SER A 15 2.30 31.72 -17.40
C SER A 15 2.14 30.44 -16.57
N VAL A 16 1.29 30.50 -15.54
CA VAL A 16 0.74 29.31 -14.92
C VAL A 16 -0.23 28.70 -15.95
N PRO A 17 0.04 27.53 -16.55
CA PRO A 17 -0.98 26.88 -17.35
C PRO A 17 -2.17 26.56 -16.44
N ALA A 18 -3.36 26.85 -16.96
CA ALA A 18 -4.64 26.69 -16.29
C ALA A 18 -4.78 25.31 -15.62
N PHE A 19 -5.06 25.35 -14.32
CA PHE A 19 -5.45 24.27 -13.40
C PHE A 19 -5.57 22.86 -14.00
N ALA A 20 -4.59 22.00 -13.68
CA ALA A 20 -4.92 20.60 -13.40
C ALA A 20 -5.92 20.63 -12.23
N GLN A 21 -7.14 20.11 -12.43
CA GLN A 21 -8.10 19.93 -11.35
C GLN A 21 -7.57 18.81 -10.45
N VAL A 22 -6.75 19.19 -9.47
CA VAL A 22 -6.24 18.25 -8.47
C VAL A 22 -7.41 17.74 -7.67
N GLU A 23 -7.58 16.42 -7.61
CA GLU A 23 -8.63 15.77 -6.86
C GLU A 23 -8.04 15.27 -5.55
N PHE A 24 -8.63 15.66 -4.43
CA PHE A 24 -8.31 15.11 -3.12
C PHE A 24 -9.41 14.13 -2.71
N GLY A 25 -9.07 13.09 -1.96
CA GLY A 25 -10.07 12.16 -1.45
C GLY A 25 -9.63 11.44 -0.19
N LEU A 26 -10.61 10.95 0.56
CA LEU A 26 -10.39 10.02 1.66
C LEU A 26 -10.75 8.62 1.20
N LYS A 27 -9.98 7.63 1.64
CA LYS A 27 -10.20 6.22 1.29
C LYS A 27 -10.14 5.31 2.51
N ALA A 28 -10.92 4.23 2.45
CA ALA A 28 -10.89 3.16 3.42
C ALA A 28 -11.11 1.82 2.71
N GLY A 29 -10.58 0.73 3.26
CA GLY A 29 -10.64 -0.58 2.62
C GLY A 29 -10.06 -1.70 3.45
N LEU A 30 -9.93 -2.85 2.79
CA LEU A 30 -9.40 -4.09 3.34
C LEU A 30 -8.20 -4.55 2.53
N ALA A 31 -7.24 -5.18 3.19
CA ALA A 31 -6.09 -5.82 2.59
C ALA A 31 -6.02 -7.28 3.03
N THR A 32 -5.54 -8.17 2.17
CA THR A 32 -5.18 -9.53 2.57
C THR A 32 -3.79 -9.51 3.19
N GLU A 33 -3.58 -10.13 4.36
CA GLU A 33 -2.25 -10.47 4.82
C GLU A 33 -1.72 -11.69 4.03
N SER A 34 -0.41 -11.84 3.92
CA SER A 34 0.29 -12.84 3.10
C SER A 34 -0.44 -14.16 2.83
N LEU A 35 -0.68 -14.48 1.56
CA LEU A 35 -0.79 -15.87 1.09
C LEU A 35 0.63 -16.47 1.11
N GLN A 36 1.08 -16.96 2.26
CA GLN A 36 2.19 -17.91 2.26
C GLN A 36 1.70 -19.12 1.45
N GLU A 37 2.50 -19.60 0.49
CA GLU A 37 2.14 -20.68 -0.42
C GLU A 37 1.84 -21.99 0.35
N GLU A 38 0.64 -22.09 0.91
CA GLU A 38 0.06 -23.37 1.23
C GLU A 38 -0.26 -24.03 -0.11
N ARG A 39 0.44 -25.11 -0.40
CA ARG A 39 0.18 -25.95 -1.57
C ARG A 39 -1.27 -26.39 -1.52
N PHE A 40 -2.13 -25.73 -2.29
CA PHE A 40 -3.50 -26.18 -2.51
C PHE A 40 -3.46 -27.50 -3.28
N ASP A 41 -3.61 -28.60 -2.55
CA ASP A 41 -3.87 -29.91 -3.13
C ASP A 41 -5.34 -29.90 -3.58
N LEU A 42 -5.57 -29.61 -4.88
CA LEU A 42 -6.88 -29.53 -5.52
C LEU A 42 -7.51 -30.92 -5.68
N SER A 43 -7.75 -31.61 -4.55
CA SER A 43 -8.38 -32.92 -4.54
C SER A 43 -9.50 -33.04 -3.49
N ARG A 44 -10.47 -32.11 -3.46
CA ARG A 44 -11.92 -32.42 -3.32
C ARG A 44 -12.80 -31.17 -3.09
N ALA A 45 -13.96 -31.19 -3.74
CA ALA A 45 -15.22 -30.54 -3.37
C ALA A 45 -15.22 -29.01 -3.11
N GLY A 46 -15.40 -28.24 -4.18
CA GLY A 46 -15.63 -26.80 -4.14
C GLY A 46 -16.98 -26.42 -3.51
N ARG A 47 -16.91 -25.80 -2.33
CA ARG A 47 -17.77 -24.68 -1.82
C ARG A 47 -17.53 -24.43 -0.34
N GLU A 48 -17.18 -25.45 0.43
CA GLU A 48 -16.88 -25.36 1.87
C GLU A 48 -15.43 -24.92 2.12
N ASP A 49 -14.48 -25.37 1.30
CA ASP A 49 -13.06 -24.93 1.34
C ASP A 49 -12.86 -23.44 1.07
N LEU A 50 -13.73 -22.79 0.29
CA LEU A 50 -13.62 -21.35 0.03
C LEU A 50 -14.00 -20.54 1.29
N ALA A 51 -14.96 -21.04 2.09
CA ALA A 51 -15.36 -20.39 3.34
C ALA A 51 -14.31 -20.62 4.46
N LEU A 52 -13.65 -21.78 4.45
CA LEU A 52 -12.53 -22.09 5.35
C LEU A 52 -11.24 -21.32 4.98
N ALA A 53 -10.88 -21.24 3.69
CA ALA A 53 -9.75 -20.42 3.23
C ALA A 53 -9.97 -18.91 3.44
N ILE A 54 -11.24 -18.45 3.44
CA ILE A 54 -11.61 -17.09 3.83
C ILE A 54 -11.54 -16.89 5.35
N SER A 55 -11.68 -17.95 6.15
CA SER A 55 -11.62 -17.88 7.62
C SER A 55 -10.20 -17.94 8.19
N ASP A 56 -9.25 -18.53 7.46
CA ASP A 56 -7.82 -18.61 7.83
C ASP A 56 -6.98 -17.46 7.26
N ALA A 57 -7.52 -16.69 6.30
CA ALA A 57 -6.83 -15.51 5.79
C ALA A 57 -6.95 -14.35 6.78
N ASP A 58 -5.84 -13.94 7.37
CA ASP A 58 -5.77 -12.71 8.17
C ASP A 58 -6.09 -11.49 7.27
N TYR A 59 -7.05 -10.66 7.68
CA TYR A 59 -7.43 -9.44 6.96
C TYR A 59 -6.93 -8.20 7.71
N GLY A 60 -6.29 -7.30 6.95
CA GLY A 60 -5.91 -5.96 7.38
C GLY A 60 -6.97 -4.91 7.01
N PHE A 61 -7.03 -3.83 7.79
CA PHE A 61 -7.82 -2.65 7.47
C PHE A 61 -6.90 -1.52 7.01
N GLN A 62 -7.29 -0.84 5.93
CA GLN A 62 -6.57 0.32 5.40
C GLN A 62 -7.44 1.57 5.45
N PHE A 63 -6.87 2.69 5.89
CA PHE A 63 -7.48 4.01 5.75
C PHE A 63 -6.45 5.05 5.31
N GLY A 64 -6.86 6.10 4.63
CA GLY A 64 -5.93 7.11 4.16
C GLY A 64 -6.52 8.22 3.32
N ALA A 65 -5.63 8.98 2.71
CA ALA A 65 -5.96 10.02 1.77
C ALA A 65 -5.31 9.75 0.41
N LEU A 66 -5.97 10.18 -0.65
CA LEU A 66 -5.46 10.13 -2.02
C LEU A 66 -5.44 11.53 -2.63
N LEU A 67 -4.45 11.73 -3.49
CA LEU A 67 -4.27 12.92 -4.31
C LEU A 67 -4.11 12.49 -5.77
N ARG A 68 -4.97 13.00 -6.64
CA ARG A 68 -4.91 12.74 -8.08
C ARG A 68 -4.61 14.03 -8.83
N ILE A 69 -3.57 14.00 -9.65
CA ILE A 69 -3.11 15.10 -10.47
C ILE A 69 -3.30 14.70 -11.95
N PRO A 70 -4.40 15.10 -12.58
CA PRO A 70 -4.62 14.81 -13.99
C PRO A 70 -3.69 15.68 -14.86
N PHE A 71 -2.93 15.04 -15.75
CA PHE A 71 -2.13 15.75 -16.75
C PHE A 71 -2.87 15.88 -18.09
N SER A 72 -3.83 14.99 -18.35
CA SER A 72 -4.74 15.00 -19.48
C SER A 72 -6.05 14.30 -19.10
N GLU A 73 -7.01 14.20 -20.01
CA GLU A 73 -8.25 13.45 -19.80
C GLU A 73 -8.02 11.95 -19.52
N ARG A 74 -6.92 11.39 -20.03
CA ARG A 74 -6.59 9.97 -19.94
C ARG A 74 -5.46 9.67 -18.97
N PHE A 75 -4.46 10.52 -18.89
CA PHE A 75 -3.26 10.27 -18.10
C PHE A 75 -3.13 11.22 -16.91
N GLY A 76 -2.68 10.70 -15.78
CA GLY A 76 -2.39 11.48 -14.59
C GLY A 76 -1.49 10.74 -13.61
N LEU A 77 -1.20 11.39 -12.50
CA LEU A 77 -0.48 10.84 -11.37
C LEU A 77 -1.45 10.69 -10.19
N GLN A 78 -1.34 9.60 -9.44
CA GLN A 78 -2.08 9.39 -8.20
C GLN A 78 -1.09 9.01 -7.10
N THR A 79 -1.06 9.80 -6.03
CA THR A 79 -0.29 9.49 -4.83
C THR A 79 -1.21 9.38 -3.63
N GLU A 80 -0.83 8.58 -2.65
CA GLU A 80 -1.65 8.33 -1.47
C GLU A 80 -0.80 8.30 -0.21
N LEU A 81 -1.46 8.49 0.92
CA LEU A 81 -0.90 8.22 2.23
C LEU A 81 -1.91 7.36 2.97
N THR A 82 -1.56 6.10 3.20
CA THR A 82 -2.46 5.14 3.83
C THR A 82 -1.81 4.51 5.05
N PHE A 83 -2.57 4.39 6.13
CA PHE A 83 -2.24 3.54 7.26
C PHE A 83 -2.95 2.21 7.10
N ASN A 84 -2.19 1.13 7.23
CA ASN A 84 -2.67 -0.23 7.29
C ASN A 84 -2.48 -0.78 8.71
N SER A 85 -3.49 -1.47 9.20
CA SER A 85 -3.43 -2.17 10.49
C SER A 85 -3.94 -3.58 10.29
N ALA A 86 -3.08 -4.54 10.57
CA ALA A 86 -3.38 -5.94 10.51
C ALA A 86 -3.02 -6.64 11.82
N LYS A 87 -3.78 -7.68 12.11
CA LYS A 87 -3.48 -8.60 13.20
C LYS A 87 -3.09 -9.91 12.54
N THR A 88 -1.93 -10.44 12.91
CA THR A 88 -1.48 -11.76 12.48
C THR A 88 -1.36 -12.61 13.74
N ASP A 89 -2.17 -13.66 13.83
CA ASP A 89 -2.11 -14.61 14.94
C ASP A 89 -1.18 -15.77 14.51
N PHE A 90 0.10 -15.75 14.93
CA PHE A 90 1.00 -16.89 14.71
C PHE A 90 0.70 -17.96 15.76
N SER A 91 0.22 -19.13 15.35
CA SER A 91 0.13 -20.30 16.23
C SER A 91 1.32 -21.22 15.99
N PHE A 92 2.08 -21.51 17.04
CA PHE A 92 3.10 -22.56 17.02
C PHE A 92 2.59 -23.75 17.84
N ASP A 93 2.60 -24.93 17.22
CA ASP A 93 2.37 -26.19 17.92
C ASP A 93 3.74 -26.72 18.37
N ASP A 94 4.03 -26.58 19.66
CA ASP A 94 5.26 -27.08 20.28
C ASP A 94 5.02 -28.55 20.69
N PRO A 95 5.70 -29.54 20.09
CA PRO A 95 5.48 -30.95 20.41
C PRO A 95 5.92 -31.36 21.83
N ASP A 96 6.60 -30.48 22.59
CA ASP A 96 7.03 -30.73 23.98
C ASP A 96 6.19 -29.98 25.04
N SER A 97 5.14 -29.25 24.66
CA SER A 97 4.25 -28.51 25.58
C SER A 97 2.77 -28.78 25.29
N ASP A 98 1.99 -29.12 26.32
CA ASP A 98 0.54 -29.42 26.27
C ASP A 98 -0.34 -28.16 26.01
N GLY A 99 -0.02 -27.37 24.97
CA GLY A 99 -0.84 -26.22 24.56
C GLY A 99 -0.29 -25.40 23.41
N THR A 100 -1.17 -25.01 22.49
CA THR A 100 -0.90 -24.08 21.39
C THR A 100 -0.52 -22.70 21.92
N GLN A 101 0.70 -22.23 21.64
CA GLN A 101 1.11 -20.87 21.95
C GLN A 101 0.72 -19.96 20.79
N VAL A 102 -0.26 -19.07 21.00
CA VAL A 102 -0.70 -18.06 20.04
C VAL A 102 0.10 -16.78 20.28
N PHE A 103 1.05 -16.47 19.40
CA PHE A 103 1.77 -15.21 19.38
C PHE A 103 1.02 -14.23 18.47
N ARG A 104 0.36 -13.26 19.10
CA ARG A 104 -0.41 -12.22 18.39
C ARG A 104 0.51 -11.04 18.11
N GLU A 105 0.97 -10.90 16.88
CA GLU A 105 1.66 -9.69 16.42
C GLU A 105 0.69 -8.78 15.66
N ARG A 106 0.75 -7.49 15.97
CA ARG A 106 0.00 -6.48 15.25
C ARG A 106 0.96 -5.75 14.33
N TYR A 107 0.80 -5.94 13.04
CA TYR A 107 1.55 -5.22 12.02
C TYR A 107 0.81 -3.94 11.65
N ASN A 108 1.46 -2.79 11.85
CA ASN A 108 0.97 -1.52 11.33
C ASN A 108 2.00 -0.95 10.37
N ASP A 109 1.53 -0.45 9.24
CA ASP A 109 2.40 0.13 8.23
C ASP A 109 1.79 1.40 7.62
N LEU A 110 2.65 2.37 7.34
CA LEU A 110 2.32 3.55 6.55
C LEU A 110 2.81 3.33 5.12
N ASN A 111 1.93 3.50 4.15
CA ASN A 111 2.26 3.35 2.74
C ASN A 111 2.09 4.66 1.98
N VAL A 112 3.06 4.90 1.09
CA VAL A 112 3.09 6.05 0.19
C VAL A 112 3.28 5.55 -1.24
N PRO A 113 2.21 5.13 -1.94
CA PRO A 113 2.27 4.76 -3.34
C PRO A 113 2.34 5.99 -4.24
N LEU A 114 3.13 5.91 -5.32
CA LEU A 114 3.23 6.92 -6.36
C LEU A 114 2.91 6.27 -7.71
N MET A 115 1.68 6.43 -8.20
CA MET A 115 1.16 5.67 -9.34
C MET A 115 0.95 6.56 -10.57
N ALA A 116 1.45 6.10 -11.71
CA ALA A 116 0.97 6.56 -13.00
C ALA A 116 -0.44 5.99 -13.25
N SER A 117 -1.35 6.84 -13.71
CA SER A 117 -2.76 6.52 -13.89
C SER A 117 -3.20 6.70 -15.34
N TRP A 118 -3.79 5.66 -15.93
CA TRP A 118 -4.30 5.67 -17.31
C TRP A 118 -5.78 5.29 -17.36
N LYS A 119 -6.63 6.25 -17.71
CA LYS A 119 -8.07 6.10 -17.93
C LYS A 119 -8.31 5.61 -19.36
N LEU A 120 -8.87 4.39 -19.47
CA LEU A 120 -9.26 3.79 -20.74
C LEU A 120 -10.69 4.21 -21.12
N ALA A 121 -11.63 4.04 -20.19
CA ALA A 121 -13.03 4.44 -20.32
C ALA A 121 -13.62 4.64 -18.91
N PHE A 122 -14.45 3.69 -18.46
CA PHE A 122 -14.91 3.61 -17.06
C PHE A 122 -13.83 3.06 -16.12
N LEU A 123 -12.87 2.30 -16.66
CA LEU A 123 -11.74 1.73 -15.94
C LEU A 123 -10.50 2.62 -16.07
N ARG A 124 -9.82 2.78 -14.94
CA ARG A 124 -8.54 3.46 -14.79
C ARG A 124 -7.51 2.46 -14.28
N LEU A 125 -6.41 2.29 -15.00
CA LEU A 125 -5.29 1.46 -14.56
C LEU A 125 -4.29 2.32 -13.81
N ASN A 126 -3.77 1.83 -12.69
CA ASN A 126 -2.79 2.51 -11.86
C ASN A 126 -1.59 1.58 -11.65
N ALA A 127 -0.37 2.09 -11.81
CA ALA A 127 0.83 1.33 -11.50
C ALA A 127 1.98 2.26 -11.09
N GLY A 128 2.82 1.81 -10.16
CA GLY A 128 4.00 2.56 -9.76
C GLY A 128 4.69 1.98 -8.51
N PRO A 129 5.76 2.64 -8.04
CA PRO A 129 6.41 2.27 -6.79
C PRO A 129 5.53 2.58 -5.58
N VAL A 130 5.76 1.87 -4.49
CA VAL A 130 5.18 2.14 -3.18
C VAL A 130 6.26 2.07 -2.11
N GLY A 131 6.32 3.10 -1.26
CA GLY A 131 7.14 3.07 -0.05
C GLY A 131 6.31 2.55 1.11
N HIS A 132 6.85 1.58 1.84
CA HIS A 132 6.28 0.99 3.05
C HIS A 132 7.14 1.41 4.24
N PHE A 133 6.53 1.93 5.29
CA PHE A 133 7.19 2.30 6.54
C PHE A 133 6.53 1.50 7.68
N PHE A 134 7.26 0.56 8.27
CA PHE A 134 6.71 -0.29 9.34
C PHE A 134 6.71 0.45 10.67
N VAL A 135 5.59 0.34 11.38
CA VAL A 135 5.34 1.01 12.64
C VAL A 135 4.99 -0.05 13.68
N SER A 136 5.91 -0.29 14.61
CA SER A 136 5.72 -1.26 15.70
C SER A 136 4.61 -0.86 16.66
N SER A 137 4.45 0.45 16.94
CA SER A 137 3.43 0.97 17.85
C SER A 137 2.91 2.33 17.40
N THR A 138 1.64 2.63 17.67
CA THR A 138 1.07 3.98 17.45
C THR A 138 1.82 5.06 18.24
N SER A 139 2.44 4.72 19.37
CA SER A 139 3.29 5.65 20.12
C SER A 139 4.52 6.10 19.34
N ASP A 140 5.04 5.24 18.45
CA ASP A 140 6.24 5.53 17.65
C ASP A 140 5.97 6.64 16.62
N LEU A 141 4.68 6.88 16.27
CA LEU A 141 4.28 7.98 15.39
C LEU A 141 4.27 9.35 16.08
N MET A 142 4.24 9.37 17.41
CA MET A 142 4.13 10.60 18.20
C MET A 142 5.45 11.02 18.87
N ASP A 143 6.47 10.15 18.82
CA ASP A 143 7.77 10.38 19.43
C ASP A 143 8.85 10.59 18.35
N ALA A 144 9.81 11.48 18.61
CA ALA A 144 10.90 11.77 17.68
C ALA A 144 11.83 10.55 17.48
N ASP A 145 12.09 9.82 18.56
CA ASP A 145 12.90 8.60 18.54
C ASP A 145 12.15 7.45 17.82
N GLY A 146 10.83 7.41 17.92
CA GLY A 146 9.98 6.45 17.20
C GLY A 146 9.92 6.70 15.69
N LEU A 147 10.00 7.98 15.29
CA LEU A 147 10.06 8.36 13.89
C LEU A 147 11.35 7.84 13.24
N GLU A 148 12.51 7.98 13.89
CA GLU A 148 13.81 7.48 13.40
C GLU A 148 13.78 5.95 13.15
N ARG A 149 13.21 5.19 14.10
CA ARG A 149 13.03 3.72 13.94
C ARG A 149 12.10 3.33 12.79
N THR A 150 11.12 4.18 12.48
CA THR A 150 10.20 3.99 11.34
C THR A 150 10.89 4.26 10.00
N TRP A 151 11.91 5.14 9.97
CA TRP A 151 12.72 5.38 8.78
C TRP A 151 13.69 4.23 8.47
N ASP A 152 14.23 3.57 9.51
CA ASP A 152 15.10 2.40 9.36
C ASP A 152 14.35 1.17 8.81
N SER A 153 13.03 1.10 9.03
CA SER A 153 12.16 0.05 8.52
C SER A 153 11.58 0.34 7.14
N PHE A 154 12.14 1.29 6.40
CA PHE A 154 11.66 1.63 5.06
C PHE A 154 11.87 0.48 4.07
N ASN A 155 10.80 0.11 3.35
CA ASN A 155 10.85 -0.89 2.30
C ASN A 155 10.20 -0.36 1.00
N LEU A 156 10.79 -0.69 -0.14
CA LEU A 156 10.32 -0.26 -1.45
C LEU A 156 9.66 -1.42 -2.20
N GLY A 157 8.45 -1.20 -2.67
CA GLY A 157 7.66 -2.15 -3.45
C GLY A 157 7.09 -1.54 -4.73
N TYR A 158 6.21 -2.29 -5.36
CA TYR A 158 5.41 -1.89 -6.50
C TYR A 158 3.93 -2.14 -6.22
N THR A 159 3.09 -1.30 -6.79
CA THR A 159 1.64 -1.45 -6.78
C THR A 159 1.13 -1.43 -8.21
N LEU A 160 0.13 -2.26 -8.48
CA LEU A 160 -0.59 -2.30 -9.74
C LEU A 160 -2.07 -2.57 -9.47
N GLY A 161 -2.96 -1.88 -10.18
CA GLY A 161 -4.38 -2.00 -9.90
C GLY A 161 -5.27 -1.28 -10.89
N GLY A 162 -6.57 -1.39 -10.61
CA GLY A 162 -7.62 -0.77 -11.39
C GLY A 162 -8.60 -0.03 -10.48
N SER A 163 -9.13 1.09 -10.96
CA SER A 163 -10.19 1.81 -10.29
C SER A 163 -11.30 2.25 -11.23
N ILE A 164 -12.51 2.37 -10.68
CA ILE A 164 -13.72 2.81 -11.36
C ILE A 164 -14.27 4.01 -10.59
N ASP A 165 -14.44 5.13 -11.30
CA ASP A 165 -14.97 6.37 -10.76
C ASP A 165 -16.50 6.42 -11.00
N ILE A 166 -17.32 6.47 -9.94
CA ILE A 166 -18.79 6.64 -9.98
C ILE A 166 -19.15 7.94 -9.26
N GLY A 167 -19.28 9.04 -10.03
CA GLY A 167 -19.46 10.37 -9.46
C GLY A 167 -18.24 10.74 -8.59
N LYS A 168 -18.49 11.06 -7.31
CA LYS A 168 -17.43 11.34 -6.32
C LYS A 168 -16.84 10.09 -5.67
N ILE A 169 -17.45 8.92 -5.87
CA ILE A 169 -16.97 7.67 -5.30
C ILE A 169 -15.98 7.02 -6.26
N THR A 170 -14.93 6.40 -5.72
CA THR A 170 -13.97 5.58 -6.46
C THR A 170 -13.91 4.21 -5.83
N LEU A 171 -14.17 3.16 -6.61
CA LEU A 171 -13.89 1.79 -6.23
C LEU A 171 -12.53 1.40 -6.79
N ASP A 172 -11.70 0.77 -5.99
CA ASP A 172 -10.30 0.57 -6.31
C ASP A 172 -9.84 -0.80 -5.82
N LEU A 173 -9.21 -1.57 -6.71
CA LEU A 173 -8.65 -2.88 -6.43
C LEU A 173 -7.19 -2.90 -6.89
N ARG A 174 -6.29 -3.28 -6.00
CA ARG A 174 -4.85 -3.25 -6.24
C ARG A 174 -4.15 -4.48 -5.71
N TYR A 175 -2.96 -4.69 -6.23
CA TYR A 175 -2.01 -5.67 -5.80
C TYR A 175 -0.69 -4.98 -5.48
N ASP A 176 -0.25 -5.11 -4.24
CA ASP A 176 1.04 -4.63 -3.77
C ASP A 176 2.02 -5.81 -3.68
N GLY A 177 3.23 -5.60 -4.19
CA GLY A 177 4.33 -6.53 -4.08
C GLY A 177 5.61 -5.81 -3.68
N ASN A 178 6.60 -6.55 -3.21
CA ASN A 178 7.83 -5.97 -2.69
C ASN A 178 9.03 -6.20 -3.64
N PHE A 179 9.94 -5.23 -3.71
CA PHE A 179 11.25 -5.43 -4.34
C PHE A 179 12.21 -5.91 -3.24
N SER A 180 12.48 -7.22 -3.23
CA SER A 180 13.19 -8.03 -2.23
C SER A 180 14.63 -7.63 -1.81
N LYS A 181 15.02 -6.35 -1.84
CA LYS A 181 16.42 -5.90 -1.66
C LYS A 181 16.76 -5.13 -0.38
N TYR A 182 15.84 -4.98 0.57
CA TYR A 182 16.12 -4.23 1.82
C TYR A 182 15.52 -4.91 3.06
N GLY A 183 15.86 -6.18 3.27
CA GLY A 183 15.67 -6.86 4.57
C GLY A 183 17.00 -7.00 5.29
N GLU A 184 17.05 -6.68 6.58
CA GLU A 184 18.22 -6.94 7.40
C GLU A 184 18.45 -8.46 7.50
N ASP A 185 19.67 -8.92 7.22
CA ASP A 185 20.06 -10.32 7.36
C ASP A 185 20.16 -10.65 8.87
N PHE A 186 19.16 -11.36 9.44
CA PHE A 186 19.24 -11.83 10.82
C PHE A 186 20.04 -13.14 10.89
N SER A 187 21.10 -13.16 11.70
CA SER A 187 21.91 -14.36 11.96
C SER A 187 21.55 -14.96 13.31
N VAL A 188 20.90 -16.13 13.32
CA VAL A 188 20.65 -16.92 14.54
C VAL A 188 21.34 -18.26 14.39
N ALA A 189 22.20 -18.62 15.36
CA ALA A 189 22.94 -19.89 15.38
C ALA A 189 23.79 -20.19 14.13
N GLY A 190 24.23 -19.16 13.39
CA GLY A 190 25.06 -19.32 12.19
C GLY A 190 24.27 -19.54 10.89
N GLU A 191 22.94 -19.53 10.94
CA GLU A 191 22.09 -19.51 9.75
C GLU A 191 21.53 -18.09 9.52
N THR A 192 21.62 -17.62 8.27
CA THR A 192 21.07 -16.34 7.83
C THR A 192 19.62 -16.53 7.42
N PHE A 193 18.69 -16.03 8.23
CA PHE A 193 17.27 -16.02 7.90
C PHE A 193 16.92 -14.70 7.21
N ARG A 194 16.51 -14.77 5.93
CA ARG A 194 15.88 -13.64 5.25
C ARG A 194 14.40 -13.67 5.56
N VAL A 195 13.96 -12.77 6.44
CA VAL A 195 12.54 -12.50 6.61
C VAL A 195 12.16 -11.49 5.52
N ASP A 196 11.39 -11.92 4.53
CA ASP A 196 10.76 -11.01 3.57
C ASP A 196 9.72 -10.17 4.34
N GLN A 197 10.11 -8.99 4.80
CA GLN A 197 9.33 -8.20 5.75
C GLN A 197 8.06 -7.55 5.16
N ALA A 198 7.79 -7.66 3.86
CA ALA A 198 6.60 -7.07 3.25
C ALA A 198 5.85 -8.09 2.36
N PRO A 199 4.74 -8.66 2.84
CA PRO A 199 3.99 -9.65 2.09
C PRO A 199 3.28 -9.04 0.89
N LYS A 200 3.14 -9.86 -0.16
CA LYS A 200 2.32 -9.52 -1.33
C LYS A 200 0.85 -9.52 -0.90
N ARG A 201 0.09 -8.50 -1.26
CA ARG A 201 -1.30 -8.33 -0.80
C ARG A 201 -2.23 -7.78 -1.86
N TRP A 202 -3.47 -8.27 -1.83
CA TRP A 202 -4.59 -7.64 -2.52
C TRP A 202 -5.22 -6.60 -1.62
N ILE A 203 -5.52 -5.44 -2.17
CA ILE A 203 -6.10 -4.31 -1.44
C ILE A 203 -7.34 -3.84 -2.19
N GLY A 204 -8.49 -3.89 -1.51
CA GLY A 204 -9.76 -3.36 -2.02
C GLY A 204 -10.17 -2.13 -1.23
N THR A 205 -10.35 -1.00 -1.89
CA THR A 205 -10.70 0.27 -1.24
C THR A 205 -11.87 1.00 -1.89
N LEU A 206 -12.57 1.78 -1.07
CA LEU A 206 -13.57 2.75 -1.48
C LEU A 206 -13.07 4.14 -1.08
N ALA A 207 -13.12 5.08 -2.02
CA ALA A 207 -12.72 6.46 -1.79
C ALA A 207 -13.82 7.46 -2.14
N TYR A 208 -13.88 8.57 -1.40
CA TYR A 208 -14.70 9.72 -1.70
C TYR A 208 -13.79 10.90 -2.10
N ARG A 209 -13.98 11.43 -3.32
CA ARG A 209 -13.22 12.55 -3.90
C ARG A 209 -14.01 13.86 -3.74
N PHE A 210 -13.35 14.93 -3.30
CA PHE A 210 -13.97 16.22 -3.01
C PHE A 210 -14.11 17.10 -4.24
#